data_AF-A0A1E5WKC3-F1
#
_entry.id   AF-A0A1E5WKC3-F1
#
_cell.length_a   1.000
_cell.length_b   1.000
_cell.length_c   1.000
_cell.angle_alpha   90.00
_cell.angle_beta   90.00
_cell.angle_gamma   90.00
#
_symmetry.space_group_name_H-M   'P 1'
#
loop_
_entity.id
_entity.type
_entity.pdbx_description
1 polymer ?
#
loop_
_entity_poly.entity_id
_entity_poly.type
_entity_poly.pdbx_seq_one_letter_code
_entity_poly.pdbx_strand_id
1 'polypeptide(L)' 'LKRLMTVMANRSQFKVSDWLLNRKKGYKVGRFSQVVTNTLDTKLKGDLERRKKIRVD' A
#
# COMPACT_ATOMS: atom_id res chain seq x y z
N LEU A 1 11.94 3.44 18.43
CA LEU A 1 10.64 3.06 17.82
C LEU A 1 9.85 4.25 17.26
N LYS A 2 9.56 5.29 18.07
CA LYS A 2 8.68 6.41 17.69
C LYS A 2 9.07 7.12 16.38
N ARG A 3 10.37 7.39 16.18
CA ARG A 3 10.92 7.99 14.96
C ARG A 3 10.58 7.20 13.69
N LEU A 4 10.70 5.87 13.74
CA LEU A 4 10.38 4.98 12.62
C LEU A 4 8.89 5.02 12.28
N MET A 5 8.03 5.02 13.29
CA MET A 5 6.58 5.15 13.10
C MET A 5 6.21 6.50 12.47
N THR A 6 6.85 7.59 12.90
CA THR A 6 6.66 8.93 12.32
C THR A 6 7.09 8.97 10.85
N VAL A 7 8.25 8.37 10.53
CA VAL A 7 8.73 8.29 9.14
C VAL A 7 7.77 7.47 8.28
N MET A 8 7.27 6.33 8.75
CA MET A 8 6.34 5.48 7.99
C MET A 8 4.99 6.15 7.73
N ALA A 9 4.47 6.92 8.70
CA ALA A 9 3.22 7.67 8.57
C ALA A 9 3.36 8.86 7.59
N ASN A 10 4.45 9.64 7.70
CA ASN A 10 4.63 10.90 6.98
C ASN A 10 5.76 10.86 5.91
N ARG A 11 5.80 9.81 5.08
CA ARG A 11 6.91 9.57 4.13
C ARG A 11 7.20 10.70 3.14
N SER A 12 6.20 11.50 2.75
CA SER A 12 6.39 12.66 1.86
C SER A 12 7.31 13.73 2.47
N GLN A 13 7.32 13.86 3.80
CA GLN A 13 8.15 14.85 4.50
C GLN A 13 9.61 14.40 4.60
N PHE A 14 9.87 13.09 4.52
CA PHE A 14 11.19 12.49 4.64
C PHE A 14 11.84 12.19 3.28
N LYS A 15 11.29 12.71 2.17
CA LYS A 15 11.78 12.50 0.81
C LYS A 15 11.95 11.02 0.43
N VAL A 16 11.13 10.14 1.00
CA VAL A 16 11.16 8.71 0.65
C VAL A 16 10.57 8.57 -0.75
N SER A 17 11.35 8.00 -1.67
CA SER A 17 10.92 7.85 -3.06
C SER A 17 9.75 6.89 -3.23
N ASP A 18 8.89 7.16 -4.20
CA ASP A 18 7.68 6.36 -4.47
C ASP A 18 7.95 4.92 -4.90
N TRP A 19 9.14 4.65 -5.46
CA TRP A 19 9.53 3.30 -5.87
C TRP A 19 9.74 2.34 -4.69
N LEU A 20 9.98 2.86 -3.47
CA LEU A 20 10.14 2.08 -2.23
C LEU A 20 8.80 1.71 -1.58
N LEU A 21 7.67 2.25 -2.04
CA LEU A 21 6.38 2.05 -1.37
C LEU A 21 5.76 0.70 -1.72
N ASN A 22 5.22 0.03 -0.71
CA ASN A 22 4.68 -1.33 -0.81
C ASN A 22 3.46 -1.44 -1.73
N ARG A 23 2.76 -0.31 -1.97
CA ARG A 23 1.65 -0.26 -2.91
C ARG A 23 1.93 0.74 -4.00
N LYS A 24 2.13 0.22 -5.20
CA LYS A 24 2.35 1.00 -6.42
C LYS A 24 1.05 1.09 -7.21
N LYS A 25 0.67 2.31 -7.61
CA LYS A 25 -0.47 2.58 -8.51
C LYS A 25 -1.72 1.78 -8.14
N GLY A 26 -2.23 1.97 -6.93
CA GLY A 26 -3.38 1.21 -6.44
C GLY A 26 -4.61 1.36 -7.35
N TYR A 27 -5.28 0.26 -7.68
CA TYR A 27 -6.40 0.22 -8.64
C TYR A 27 -7.48 1.31 -8.44
N LYS A 28 -7.84 1.63 -7.19
CA LYS A 28 -8.92 2.60 -6.89
C LYS A 28 -8.50 4.07 -6.95
N VAL A 29 -7.25 4.38 -6.59
CA VAL A 29 -6.81 5.76 -6.31
C VAL A 29 -5.69 6.20 -7.26
N GLY A 30 -5.05 5.27 -7.97
CA GLY A 30 -3.93 5.53 -8.89
C GLY A 30 -2.63 5.99 -8.23
N ARG A 31 -2.64 6.25 -6.91
CA ARG A 31 -1.48 6.75 -6.15
C ARG A 31 -0.64 5.64 -5.53
N PHE A 32 0.60 5.98 -5.21
CA PHE A 32 1.53 5.15 -4.45
C PHE A 32 1.26 5.33 -2.94
N SER A 33 1.33 4.25 -2.15
CA SER A 33 1.07 4.29 -0.71
C SER A 33 1.84 3.23 0.10
N GLN A 34 2.05 3.48 1.40
CA GLN A 34 2.34 2.41 2.37
C GLN A 34 1.00 1.84 2.74
N VAL A 35 1.02 0.54 2.94
CA VAL A 35 -0.04 -0.13 3.68
C VAL A 35 0.63 -0.71 4.91
N VAL A 36 0.09 -0.38 6.09
CA VAL A 36 0.60 -0.84 7.40
C VAL A 36 -0.27 -2.01 7.87
N THR A 37 0.31 -2.93 8.63
CA THR A 37 -0.22 -4.25 9.07
C THR A 37 -1.75 -4.42 8.95
N ASN A 38 -2.55 -3.77 9.79
CA ASN A 38 -4.00 -4.02 9.86
C ASN A 38 -4.76 -3.72 8.55
N THR A 39 -4.20 -2.85 7.72
CA THR A 39 -4.78 -2.50 6.42
C THR A 39 -4.24 -3.37 5.29
N LEU A 40 -3.16 -4.13 5.50
CA LEU A 40 -2.53 -4.96 4.48
C LEU A 40 -3.43 -6.13 4.10
N ASP A 41 -3.91 -6.87 5.09
CA ASP A 41 -4.77 -8.05 4.87
C ASP A 41 -6.05 -7.71 4.12
N THR A 42 -6.73 -6.64 4.53
CA THR A 42 -7.98 -6.18 3.88
C THR A 42 -7.75 -5.79 2.42
N LYS A 43 -6.61 -5.17 2.13
CA LYS A 43 -6.26 -4.78 0.76
C LYS A 43 -5.89 -5.99 -0.10
N LEU A 44 -5.11 -6.94 0.44
CA LEU A 44 -4.76 -8.17 -0.25
C LEU A 44 -6.00 -9.02 -0.55
N LYS A 45 -6.91 -9.17 0.41
CA LYS A 45 -8.19 -9.87 0.21
C LYS A 45 -9.01 -9.22 -0.91
N GLY A 46 -9.15 -7.89 -0.90
CA GLY A 46 -9.87 -7.20 -1.98
C GLY A 46 -9.23 -7.35 -3.36
N ASP A 47 -7.88 -7.38 -3.42
CA ASP A 47 -7.16 -7.60 -4.67
C ASP A 47 -7.30 -9.05 -5.18
N LEU A 48 -7.34 -10.04 -4.28
CA LEU A 48 -7.58 -11.46 -4.60
C LEU A 48 -9.01 -11.71 -5.09
N GLU A 49 -10.02 -11.18 -4.40
CA GLU A 49 -11.41 -11.32 -4.84
C GLU A 49 -11.65 -10.69 -6.22
N ARG A 50 -10.93 -9.60 -6.53
CA ARG A 50 -10.96 -9.03 -7.88
C ARG A 50 -10.35 -9.97 -8.92
N ARG A 51 -9.21 -10.63 -8.63
CA ARG A 51 -8.56 -11.58 -9.54
C ARG A 51 -9.46 -12.76 -9.87
N LYS A 52 -10.09 -13.34 -8.85
CA LYS A 52 -11.12 -14.39 -9.01
C LYS A 52 -12.27 -13.94 -9.91
N LYS A 53 -12.77 -12.71 -9.72
CA LYS A 53 -13.87 -12.16 -10.55
C LYS A 53 -13.50 -12.06 -12.03
N ILE A 54 -12.25 -11.73 -12.35
CA ILE A 54 -11.78 -11.65 -13.75
C ILE A 54 -11.27 -12.99 -14.29
N ARG A 55 -11.30 -14.06 -13.50
CA ARG A 55 -10.76 -15.39 -13.86
C ARG A 55 -9.32 -15.34 -14.37
N VAL A 56 -8.54 -14.43 -13.80
CA VAL A 56 -7.08 -14.40 -13.98
C VAL A 56 -6.52 -15.07 -12.73
N ASP A 57 -6.76 -16.37 -12.68
CA ASP A 57 -6.15 -17.30 -11.72
C ASP A 57 -5.24 -18.25 -12.52
#